data_AF-A0A9P7G481-F1
#
_entry.id   AF-A0A9P7G481-F1
#
_cell.length_a   1.000
_cell.length_b   1.000
_cell.length_c   1.000
_cell.angle_alpha   90.00
_cell.angle_beta   90.00
_cell.angle_gamma   90.00
#
_symmetry.space_group_name_H-M   'P 1'
#
loop_
_entity.id
_entity.type
_entity.pdbx_description
1 polymer ?
#
loop_
_entity_poly.entity_id
_entity_poly.type
_entity_poly.pdbx_seq_one_letter_code
_entity_poly.pdbx_strand_id
1 'polypeptide(L)'
;VKLAYLVSPYLKGKILVQTSPAFAYDTEKTVAHARRLVALFQDAHAIPSSRVCVKIPSTPEGLLACRVLESSEPRIHTLGTILFSVEQARAAAQAGCTNISPYFHELRVHIDKEFQVPAAEKPTLDIIADIITALKGTKTHVKPAGFITVPEAISLVRLRPDNLTFSAKLLQELATLPAVPETDLAEIKWQTGPGSSNVDYLANGGARLEDAFINDPELARRVADAVQIFGGFERQVLEFLRSGQVGKEWDGKSGWEASV
;
A
#
# COMPACT_ATOMS: atom_id res chain seq x y z
N VAL A 1 13.54 0.38 9.23
CA VAL A 1 13.98 -0.84 9.95
C VAL A 1 13.91 -0.66 11.47
N LYS A 2 14.68 0.24 12.11
CA LYS A 2 14.67 0.44 13.58
C LYS A 2 13.27 0.66 14.18
N LEU A 3 12.47 1.58 13.61
CA LEU A 3 11.09 1.81 14.08
C LEU A 3 10.22 0.54 13.98
N ALA A 4 10.36 -0.19 12.88
CA ALA A 4 9.64 -1.43 12.64
C ALA A 4 10.06 -2.54 13.63
N TYR A 5 11.34 -2.58 14.03
CA TYR A 5 11.81 -3.46 15.09
C TYR A 5 11.15 -3.15 16.44
N LEU A 6 11.02 -1.87 16.82
CA LEU A 6 10.38 -1.47 18.09
C LEU A 6 8.93 -1.94 18.20
N VAL A 7 8.21 -1.99 17.08
CA VAL A 7 6.80 -2.44 17.04
C VAL A 7 6.69 -3.96 16.88
N SER A 8 7.73 -4.63 16.37
CA SER A 8 7.69 -6.05 16.03
C SER A 8 7.24 -7.01 17.13
N PRO A 9 7.56 -6.81 18.44
CA PRO A 9 7.11 -7.71 19.50
C PRO A 9 5.58 -7.71 19.70
N TYR A 10 4.90 -6.64 19.29
CA TYR A 10 3.45 -6.50 19.39
C TYR A 10 2.71 -7.08 18.19
N LEU A 11 3.43 -7.59 17.18
CA LEU A 11 2.86 -8.10 15.93
C LEU A 11 3.02 -9.61 15.84
N LYS A 12 1.93 -10.33 15.56
CA LYS A 12 1.96 -11.77 15.23
C LYS A 12 2.18 -12.05 13.75
N GLY A 13 1.81 -11.10 12.89
CA GLY A 13 1.94 -11.20 11.43
C GLY A 13 3.26 -10.67 10.86
N LYS A 14 3.27 -10.42 9.55
CA LYS A 14 4.41 -9.82 8.85
C LYS A 14 4.49 -8.31 9.12
N ILE A 15 5.71 -7.79 9.13
CA ILE A 15 6.05 -6.38 9.24
C ILE A 15 6.16 -5.81 7.83
N LEU A 16 5.43 -4.72 7.58
CA LEU A 16 5.47 -4.03 6.30
C LEU A 16 6.60 -2.99 6.29
N VAL A 17 7.42 -3.00 5.24
CA VAL A 17 8.49 -2.01 5.02
C VAL A 17 8.48 -1.57 3.57
N GLN A 18 8.64 -0.29 3.28
CA GLN A 18 8.53 0.24 1.92
C GLN A 18 9.91 0.49 1.30
N THR A 19 10.08 0.15 0.02
CA THR A 19 11.24 0.59 -0.77
C THR A 19 11.20 2.10 -1.00
N SER A 20 12.34 2.71 -1.33
CA SER A 20 12.38 4.13 -1.70
C SER A 20 11.41 4.41 -2.86
N PRO A 21 10.51 5.38 -2.73
CA PRO A 21 9.62 5.81 -3.82
C PRO A 21 10.39 6.31 -5.05
N ALA A 22 11.62 6.80 -4.89
CA ALA A 22 12.47 7.24 -6.00
C ALA A 22 12.84 6.09 -6.96
N PHE A 23 12.67 4.83 -6.54
CA PHE A 23 12.92 3.65 -7.36
C PHE A 23 11.64 3.07 -7.99
N ALA A 24 10.48 3.71 -7.82
CA ALA A 24 9.19 3.20 -8.29
C ALA A 24 9.17 2.84 -9.78
N TYR A 25 9.97 3.49 -10.62
CA TYR A 25 10.07 3.26 -12.07
C TYR A 25 11.41 2.61 -12.46
N ASP A 26 12.05 1.88 -11.54
CA ASP A 26 13.31 1.18 -11.79
C ASP A 26 13.29 -0.20 -11.10
N THR A 27 13.10 -1.24 -11.92
CA THR A 27 12.98 -2.64 -11.47
C THR A 27 14.20 -3.06 -10.66
N GLU A 28 15.41 -2.84 -11.19
CA GLU A 28 16.65 -3.32 -10.59
C GLU A 28 16.97 -2.59 -9.28
N LYS A 29 16.80 -1.26 -9.24
CA LYS A 29 16.97 -0.50 -8.00
C LYS A 29 15.95 -0.90 -6.93
N THR A 30 14.70 -1.19 -7.34
CA THR A 30 13.66 -1.67 -6.41
C THR A 30 14.03 -3.03 -5.83
N VAL A 31 14.45 -4.00 -6.65
CA VAL A 31 14.90 -5.32 -6.21
C VAL A 31 16.10 -5.21 -5.27
N ALA A 32 17.11 -4.42 -5.64
CA ALA A 32 18.30 -4.22 -4.82
C ALA A 32 17.97 -3.59 -3.46
N HIS A 33 17.08 -2.58 -3.44
CA HIS A 33 16.64 -1.96 -2.19
C HIS A 33 15.82 -2.93 -1.33
N ALA A 34 14.89 -3.69 -1.91
CA ALA A 34 14.11 -4.68 -1.18
C ALA A 34 15.00 -5.73 -0.49
N ARG A 35 15.99 -6.28 -1.21
CA ARG A 35 16.98 -7.21 -0.64
C ARG A 35 17.78 -6.58 0.49
N ARG A 36 18.22 -5.33 0.32
CA ARG A 36 18.92 -4.57 1.38
C ARG A 36 18.05 -4.38 2.62
N LEU A 37 16.76 -4.06 2.47
CA LEU A 37 15.85 -3.90 3.61
C LEU A 37 15.72 -5.21 4.38
N VAL A 38 15.52 -6.34 3.69
CA VAL A 38 15.42 -7.66 4.32
C VAL A 38 16.71 -8.02 5.05
N ALA A 39 17.88 -7.82 4.43
CA ALA A 39 19.18 -8.03 5.08
C ALA A 39 19.33 -7.19 6.35
N LEU A 40 18.95 -5.90 6.32
CA LEU A 40 19.00 -5.05 7.51
C LEU A 40 18.08 -5.54 8.66
N PHE A 41 16.93 -6.12 8.36
CA PHE A 41 16.08 -6.73 9.40
C PHE A 41 16.74 -7.96 10.04
N GLN A 42 17.40 -8.78 9.23
CA GLN A 42 18.09 -9.97 9.71
C GLN A 42 19.36 -9.61 10.50
N ASP A 43 20.23 -8.79 9.93
CA ASP A 43 21.55 -8.48 10.47
C ASP A 43 21.49 -7.60 11.72
N ALA A 44 20.64 -6.56 11.73
CA ALA A 44 20.62 -5.60 12.82
C ALA A 44 19.70 -6.01 13.98
N HIS A 45 18.74 -6.92 13.73
CA HIS A 45 17.63 -7.15 14.66
C HIS A 45 17.20 -8.62 14.78
N ALA A 46 17.87 -9.56 14.09
CA ALA A 46 17.52 -10.98 14.08
C ALA A 46 16.05 -11.27 13.72
N ILE A 47 15.41 -10.37 12.94
CA ILE A 47 14.06 -10.59 12.43
C ILE A 47 14.17 -11.46 11.17
N PRO A 48 13.54 -12.64 11.13
CA PRO A 48 13.63 -13.52 9.97
C PRO A 48 12.95 -12.89 8.76
N SER A 49 13.48 -13.14 7.56
CA SER A 49 12.94 -12.61 6.30
C SER A 49 11.47 -12.97 6.07
N SER A 50 11.01 -14.14 6.55
CA SER A 50 9.61 -14.58 6.49
C SER A 50 8.63 -13.68 7.27
N ARG A 51 9.14 -12.90 8.23
CA ARG A 51 8.39 -11.89 8.99
C ARG A 51 8.39 -10.52 8.33
N VAL A 52 9.10 -10.31 7.22
CA VAL A 52 9.15 -9.04 6.49
C VAL A 52 8.33 -9.16 5.21
N CYS A 53 7.57 -8.12 4.89
CA CYS A 53 6.88 -7.98 3.62
C CYS A 53 7.14 -6.60 3.04
N VAL A 54 7.78 -6.56 1.87
CA VAL A 54 8.28 -5.34 1.25
C VAL A 54 7.17 -4.70 0.41
N LYS A 55 6.73 -3.50 0.80
CA LYS A 55 5.79 -2.67 0.04
C LYS A 55 6.51 -2.04 -1.14
N ILE A 56 5.95 -2.22 -2.34
CA ILE A 56 6.48 -1.69 -3.59
C ILE A 56 5.34 -0.98 -4.33
N PRO A 57 5.54 0.25 -4.85
CA PRO A 57 4.57 0.92 -5.71
C PRO A 57 4.12 0.04 -6.88
N SER A 58 2.82 0.01 -7.16
CA SER A 58 2.21 -0.88 -8.18
C SER A 58 2.31 -0.29 -9.60
N THR A 59 3.52 0.16 -9.96
CA THR A 59 3.92 0.56 -11.32
C THR A 59 4.30 -0.70 -12.14
N PRO A 60 4.42 -0.61 -13.48
CA PRO A 60 4.94 -1.72 -14.29
C PRO A 60 6.28 -2.27 -13.76
N GLU A 61 7.27 -1.40 -13.53
CA GLU A 61 8.60 -1.77 -13.03
C GLU A 61 8.55 -2.30 -11.59
N GLY A 62 7.73 -1.68 -10.74
CA GLY A 62 7.54 -2.12 -9.36
C GLY A 62 6.96 -3.53 -9.27
N LEU A 63 5.98 -3.86 -10.12
CA LEU A 63 5.38 -5.20 -10.13
C LEU A 63 6.27 -6.25 -10.82
N LEU A 64 7.09 -5.86 -11.80
CA LEU A 64 8.17 -6.71 -12.29
C LEU A 64 9.20 -7.01 -11.18
N ALA A 65 9.56 -6.02 -10.36
CA ALA A 65 10.42 -6.23 -9.20
C ALA A 65 9.77 -7.17 -8.18
N CYS A 66 8.46 -7.02 -7.93
CA CYS A 66 7.71 -7.96 -7.09
C CYS A 66 7.81 -9.40 -7.60
N ARG A 67 7.69 -9.63 -8.91
CA ARG A 67 7.83 -10.97 -9.51
C ARG A 67 9.19 -11.60 -9.23
N VAL A 68 10.27 -10.82 -9.40
CA VAL A 68 11.63 -11.28 -9.13
C VAL A 68 11.81 -11.64 -7.65
N LEU A 69 11.25 -10.84 -6.74
CA LEU A 69 11.38 -11.02 -5.28
C LEU A 69 10.52 -12.18 -4.75
N GLU A 70 9.29 -12.34 -5.25
CA GLU A 70 8.39 -13.42 -4.83
C GLU A 70 8.80 -14.78 -5.39
N SER A 71 9.56 -14.80 -6.48
CA SER A 71 10.11 -16.02 -7.11
C SER A 71 11.55 -16.33 -6.69
N SER A 72 12.17 -15.51 -5.83
CA SER A 72 13.55 -15.75 -5.38
C SER A 72 13.62 -16.83 -4.32
N GLU A 73 14.83 -17.37 -4.10
CA GLU A 73 15.13 -18.28 -3.00
C GLU A 73 16.29 -17.70 -2.16
N PRO A 74 16.06 -17.34 -0.87
CA PRO A 74 14.78 -17.37 -0.18
C PRO A 74 13.77 -16.38 -0.75
N ARG A 75 12.48 -16.74 -0.68
CA ARG A 75 11.37 -15.89 -1.11
C ARG A 75 11.29 -14.60 -0.29
N ILE A 76 11.17 -13.46 -0.98
CA ILE A 76 10.90 -12.16 -0.36
C ILE A 76 9.44 -11.80 -0.60
N HIS A 77 8.65 -11.79 0.46
CA HIS A 77 7.23 -11.41 0.38
C HIS A 77 7.08 -9.94 0.01
N THR A 78 6.20 -9.64 -0.93
CA THR A 78 5.91 -8.29 -1.39
C THR A 78 4.46 -7.91 -1.20
N LEU A 79 4.23 -6.61 -1.12
CA LEU A 79 2.92 -5.97 -1.12
C LEU A 79 2.87 -4.92 -2.22
N GLY A 80 1.93 -5.05 -3.16
CA GLY A 80 1.64 -3.99 -4.13
C GLY A 80 0.89 -2.84 -3.46
N THR A 81 1.51 -1.67 -3.33
CA THR A 81 0.93 -0.45 -2.72
C THR A 81 0.74 0.64 -3.77
N ILE A 82 0.10 1.78 -3.44
CA ILE A 82 -0.21 2.84 -4.43
C ILE A 82 -1.02 2.23 -5.58
N LEU A 83 -2.13 1.60 -5.19
CA LEU A 83 -2.97 0.78 -6.06
C LEU A 83 -4.37 1.38 -6.08
N PHE A 84 -4.83 1.74 -7.27
CA PHE A 84 -6.07 2.45 -7.53
C PHE A 84 -6.93 1.81 -8.62
N SER A 85 -6.47 0.72 -9.27
CA SER A 85 -7.21 0.07 -10.35
C SER A 85 -7.18 -1.47 -10.29
N VAL A 86 -8.13 -2.09 -11.01
CA VAL A 86 -8.22 -3.54 -11.17
C VAL A 86 -7.02 -4.09 -11.95
N GLU A 87 -6.53 -3.34 -12.94
CA GLU A 87 -5.39 -3.69 -13.78
C GLU A 87 -4.13 -3.82 -12.92
N GLN A 88 -3.88 -2.87 -12.02
CA GLN A 88 -2.78 -2.96 -11.05
C GLN A 88 -2.95 -4.17 -10.12
N ALA A 89 -4.17 -4.45 -9.65
CA ALA A 89 -4.44 -5.62 -8.80
C ALA A 89 -4.17 -6.95 -9.51
N ARG A 90 -4.63 -7.09 -10.75
CA ARG A 90 -4.37 -8.27 -11.59
C ARG A 90 -2.89 -8.43 -11.87
N ALA A 91 -2.21 -7.35 -12.23
CA ALA A 91 -0.77 -7.36 -12.44
C ALA A 91 -0.01 -7.77 -11.15
N ALA A 92 -0.41 -7.27 -9.98
CA ALA A 92 0.21 -7.64 -8.72
C ALA A 92 -0.02 -9.12 -8.37
N ALA A 93 -1.21 -9.65 -8.64
CA ALA A 93 -1.47 -11.09 -8.50
C ALA A 93 -0.63 -11.93 -9.48
N GLN A 94 -0.45 -11.47 -10.72
CA GLN A 94 0.42 -12.08 -11.74
C GLN A 94 1.92 -11.97 -11.41
N ALA A 95 2.31 -11.00 -10.59
CA ALA A 95 3.65 -10.91 -10.00
C ALA A 95 3.84 -11.89 -8.83
N GLY A 96 2.76 -12.51 -8.32
CA GLY A 96 2.81 -13.37 -7.16
C GLY A 96 2.90 -12.62 -5.83
N CYS A 97 2.54 -11.33 -5.80
CA CYS A 97 2.50 -10.52 -4.59
C CYS A 97 1.70 -11.24 -3.50
N THR A 98 2.27 -11.34 -2.30
CA THR A 98 1.60 -11.95 -1.15
C THR A 98 0.37 -11.14 -0.75
N ASN A 99 0.45 -9.81 -0.86
CA ASN A 99 -0.66 -8.91 -0.53
C ASN A 99 -0.74 -7.76 -1.54
N ILE A 100 -1.88 -7.08 -1.58
CA ILE A 100 -2.01 -5.76 -2.16
C ILE A 100 -2.74 -4.82 -1.21
N SER A 101 -2.48 -3.52 -1.34
CA SER A 101 -3.22 -2.47 -0.64
C SER A 101 -3.85 -1.51 -1.63
N PRO A 102 -5.09 -1.79 -2.06
CA PRO A 102 -5.89 -0.77 -2.74
C PRO A 102 -6.16 0.39 -1.78
N TYR A 103 -5.96 1.61 -2.25
CA TYR A 103 -6.18 2.81 -1.44
C TYR A 103 -7.61 3.30 -1.64
N PHE A 104 -8.29 3.62 -0.53
CA PHE A 104 -9.63 4.19 -0.53
C PHE A 104 -9.62 5.67 -0.98
N HIS A 105 -8.60 6.41 -0.55
CA HIS A 105 -8.37 7.78 -0.95
C HIS A 105 -6.99 7.94 -1.61
N GLU A 106 -6.86 8.92 -2.47
CA GLU A 106 -5.55 9.34 -2.94
C GLU A 106 -4.74 9.97 -1.80
N LEU A 107 -3.41 10.00 -1.97
CA LEU A 107 -2.52 10.36 -0.88
C LEU A 107 -2.68 11.82 -0.42
N ARG A 108 -3.19 12.70 -1.31
CA ARG A 108 -3.47 14.11 -1.02
C ARG A 108 -4.48 14.32 0.11
N VAL A 109 -5.50 13.46 0.19
CA VAL A 109 -6.53 13.51 1.25
C VAL A 109 -5.92 13.40 2.66
N HIS A 110 -4.74 12.78 2.78
CA HIS A 110 -4.07 12.57 4.06
C HIS A 110 -3.11 13.68 4.48
N ILE A 111 -2.86 14.67 3.61
CA ILE A 111 -1.84 15.70 3.83
C ILE A 111 -2.35 17.12 3.58
N ASP A 112 -3.44 17.25 2.83
CA ASP A 112 -4.08 18.52 2.49
C ASP A 112 -5.52 18.50 3.02
N LYS A 113 -5.75 19.24 4.10
CA LYS A 113 -7.06 19.31 4.78
C LYS A 113 -8.12 20.04 3.96
N GLU A 114 -7.71 20.84 2.98
CA GLU A 114 -8.61 21.59 2.11
C GLU A 114 -8.93 20.80 0.83
N PHE A 115 -8.18 19.73 0.57
CA PHE A 115 -8.40 18.89 -0.60
C PHE A 115 -9.75 18.17 -0.50
N GLN A 116 -10.58 18.38 -1.51
CA GLN A 116 -11.84 17.66 -1.69
C GLN A 116 -11.72 16.75 -2.90
N VAL A 117 -12.06 15.48 -2.70
CA VAL A 117 -12.14 14.49 -3.77
C VAL A 117 -13.20 14.94 -4.78
N PRO A 118 -12.84 15.12 -6.06
CA PRO A 118 -13.79 15.53 -7.10
C PRO A 118 -14.97 14.57 -7.22
N ALA A 119 -16.19 15.11 -7.33
CA ALA A 119 -17.41 14.30 -7.43
C ALA A 119 -17.51 13.45 -8.71
N ALA A 120 -16.74 13.77 -9.75
CA ALA A 120 -16.70 13.03 -11.01
C ALA A 120 -15.88 11.73 -10.95
N GLU A 121 -15.19 11.48 -9.84
CA GLU A 121 -14.40 10.27 -9.66
C GLU A 121 -15.30 9.06 -9.44
N LYS A 122 -14.90 7.91 -9.99
CA LYS A 122 -15.58 6.65 -9.71
C LYS A 122 -15.55 6.39 -8.19
N PRO A 123 -16.65 5.90 -7.59
CA PRO A 123 -16.64 5.60 -6.16
C PRO A 123 -15.55 4.57 -5.83
N THR A 124 -14.62 4.92 -4.94
CA THR A 124 -13.49 4.02 -4.65
C THR A 124 -13.93 2.69 -4.04
N LEU A 125 -15.07 2.67 -3.34
CA LEU A 125 -15.65 1.45 -2.81
C LEU A 125 -15.96 0.44 -3.93
N ASP A 126 -16.47 0.92 -5.07
CA ASP A 126 -16.81 0.09 -6.24
C ASP A 126 -15.54 -0.53 -6.84
N ILE A 127 -14.48 0.27 -6.97
CA ILE A 127 -13.18 -0.21 -7.46
C ILE A 127 -12.61 -1.28 -6.53
N ILE A 128 -12.70 -1.10 -5.22
CA ILE A 128 -12.23 -2.08 -4.25
C ILE A 128 -13.07 -3.37 -4.32
N ALA A 129 -14.38 -3.25 -4.48
CA ALA A 129 -15.26 -4.41 -4.67
C ALA A 129 -14.93 -5.17 -5.97
N ASP A 130 -14.63 -4.44 -7.04
CA ASP A 130 -14.15 -4.99 -8.31
C ASP A 130 -12.81 -5.70 -8.16
N ILE A 131 -11.87 -5.15 -7.40
CA ILE A 131 -10.57 -5.77 -7.10
C ILE A 131 -10.75 -7.08 -6.33
N ILE A 132 -11.58 -7.07 -5.27
CA ILE A 132 -11.87 -8.28 -4.48
C ILE A 132 -12.48 -9.35 -5.38
N THR A 133 -13.41 -8.97 -6.26
CA THR A 133 -14.04 -9.88 -7.22
C THR A 133 -13.03 -10.41 -8.24
N ALA A 134 -12.18 -9.55 -8.78
CA ALA A 134 -11.17 -9.91 -9.79
C ALA A 134 -10.11 -10.88 -9.26
N LEU A 135 -9.77 -10.79 -7.96
CA LEU A 135 -8.74 -11.60 -7.33
C LEU A 135 -9.27 -12.84 -6.61
N LYS A 136 -10.59 -13.08 -6.66
CA LYS A 136 -11.19 -14.27 -6.07
C LYS A 136 -10.56 -15.54 -6.63
N GLY A 137 -10.03 -16.39 -5.75
CA GLY A 137 -9.34 -17.63 -6.12
C GLY A 137 -7.83 -17.48 -6.42
N THR A 138 -7.29 -16.25 -6.41
CA THR A 138 -5.84 -16.04 -6.42
C THR A 138 -5.25 -16.24 -5.02
N LYS A 139 -3.91 -16.31 -4.91
CA LYS A 139 -3.19 -16.41 -3.63
C LYS A 139 -2.87 -15.06 -3.00
N THR A 140 -3.22 -13.96 -3.67
CA THR A 140 -2.87 -12.61 -3.26
C THR A 140 -3.96 -12.05 -2.37
N HIS A 141 -3.61 -11.67 -1.14
CA HIS A 141 -4.58 -11.11 -0.20
C HIS A 141 -4.85 -9.62 -0.49
N VAL A 142 -6.12 -9.23 -0.48
CA VAL A 142 -6.57 -7.85 -0.62
C VAL A 142 -6.66 -7.19 0.74
N LYS A 143 -5.88 -6.12 0.94
CA LYS A 143 -5.75 -5.40 2.21
C LYS A 143 -5.99 -3.90 2.04
N PRO A 144 -7.25 -3.44 1.90
CA PRO A 144 -7.54 -2.03 1.70
C PRO A 144 -6.94 -1.13 2.79
N ALA A 145 -6.55 0.07 2.38
CA ALA A 145 -5.89 1.09 3.21
C ALA A 145 -6.34 2.50 2.79
N GLY A 146 -5.93 3.53 3.53
CA GLY A 146 -6.15 4.93 3.12
C GLY A 146 -7.58 5.46 3.31
N PHE A 147 -8.43 4.78 4.07
CA PHE A 147 -9.70 5.32 4.54
C PHE A 147 -9.49 6.11 5.83
N ILE A 148 -10.32 7.13 6.05
CA ILE A 148 -10.13 8.13 7.11
C ILE A 148 -11.33 8.25 8.07
N THR A 149 -12.48 7.67 7.74
CA THR A 149 -13.68 7.71 8.59
C THR A 149 -14.20 6.33 8.97
N VAL A 150 -14.95 6.26 10.07
CA VAL A 150 -15.60 5.03 10.54
C VAL A 150 -16.60 4.47 9.52
N PRO A 151 -17.48 5.28 8.89
CA PRO A 151 -18.39 4.77 7.85
C PRO A 151 -17.68 4.14 6.65
N GLU A 152 -16.54 4.68 6.21
CA GLU A 152 -15.72 4.07 5.15
C GLU A 152 -15.16 2.72 5.59
N ALA A 153 -14.65 2.64 6.82
CA ALA A 153 -14.15 1.39 7.39
C ALA A 153 -15.24 0.31 7.44
N ILE A 154 -16.44 0.66 7.92
CA ILE A 154 -17.60 -0.24 7.96
C ILE A 154 -17.96 -0.70 6.55
N SER A 155 -17.98 0.22 5.57
CA SER A 155 -18.27 -0.11 4.17
C SER A 155 -17.27 -1.11 3.60
N LEU A 156 -15.98 -0.95 3.92
CA LEU A 156 -14.95 -1.91 3.52
C LEU A 156 -15.08 -3.26 4.20
N VAL A 157 -15.44 -3.32 5.50
CA VAL A 157 -15.71 -4.59 6.20
C VAL A 157 -16.84 -5.36 5.52
N ARG A 158 -17.87 -4.66 5.04
CA ARG A 158 -19.00 -5.27 4.32
C ARG A 158 -18.62 -5.87 2.96
N LEU A 159 -17.48 -5.50 2.38
CA LEU A 159 -16.93 -6.14 1.18
C LEU A 159 -16.13 -7.42 1.47
N ARG A 160 -15.91 -7.77 2.74
CA ARG A 160 -15.17 -8.96 3.19
C ARG A 160 -13.76 -9.11 2.57
N PRO A 161 -12.90 -8.06 2.61
CA PRO A 161 -11.50 -8.21 2.22
C PRO A 161 -10.76 -9.15 3.20
N ASP A 162 -9.59 -9.65 2.80
CA ASP A 162 -8.79 -10.53 3.66
C ASP A 162 -8.31 -9.84 4.94
N ASN A 163 -7.96 -8.55 4.85
CA ASN A 163 -7.56 -7.74 6.00
C ASN A 163 -7.85 -6.25 5.73
N LEU A 164 -7.72 -5.40 6.76
CA LEU A 164 -7.76 -3.94 6.64
C LEU A 164 -6.57 -3.31 7.36
N THR A 165 -6.07 -2.18 6.84
CA THR A 165 -5.02 -1.40 7.50
C THR A 165 -5.60 -0.09 8.03
N PHE A 166 -5.65 0.04 9.35
CA PHE A 166 -6.19 1.21 10.03
C PHE A 166 -5.09 2.17 10.48
N SER A 167 -5.40 3.46 10.53
CA SER A 167 -4.59 4.44 11.24
C SER A 167 -4.80 4.34 12.76
N ALA A 168 -3.84 4.80 13.55
CA ALA A 168 -3.97 4.82 15.00
C ALA A 168 -5.18 5.67 15.46
N LYS A 169 -5.39 6.83 14.83
CA LYS A 169 -6.53 7.72 15.10
C LYS A 169 -7.86 6.98 14.91
N LEU A 170 -8.02 6.28 13.79
CA LEU A 170 -9.27 5.59 13.48
C LEU A 170 -9.49 4.38 14.40
N LEU A 171 -8.42 3.65 14.77
CA LEU A 171 -8.52 2.58 15.77
C LEU A 171 -8.95 3.10 17.13
N GLN A 172 -8.44 4.25 17.56
CA GLN A 172 -8.84 4.88 18.81
C GLN A 172 -10.31 5.32 18.77
N GLU A 173 -10.75 5.92 17.68
CA GLU A 173 -12.14 6.30 17.47
C GLU A 173 -13.06 5.07 17.55
N LEU A 174 -12.74 4.00 16.80
CA LEU A 174 -13.49 2.74 16.82
C LEU A 174 -13.56 2.11 18.22
N ALA A 175 -12.48 2.21 19.01
CA ALA A 175 -12.45 1.67 20.37
C ALA A 175 -13.40 2.39 21.34
N THR A 176 -13.87 3.60 21.00
CA THR A 176 -14.83 4.35 21.81
C THR A 176 -16.29 4.16 21.40
N LEU A 177 -16.53 3.57 20.22
CA LEU A 177 -17.87 3.39 19.67
C LEU A 177 -18.50 2.08 20.16
N PRO A 178 -19.84 2.02 20.29
CA PRO A 178 -20.53 0.76 20.52
C PRO A 178 -20.27 -0.21 19.36
N ALA A 179 -20.34 -1.50 19.64
CA ALA A 179 -20.22 -2.53 18.62
C ALA A 179 -21.30 -2.34 17.54
N VAL A 180 -20.88 -2.39 16.27
CA VAL A 180 -21.79 -2.33 15.12
C VAL A 180 -22.57 -3.65 15.03
N PRO A 181 -23.91 -3.63 14.97
CA PRO A 181 -24.71 -4.86 14.84
C PRO A 181 -24.31 -5.68 13.61
N GLU A 182 -24.35 -7.01 13.72
CA GLU A 182 -24.01 -7.90 12.59
C GLU A 182 -24.90 -7.67 11.36
N THR A 183 -26.14 -7.22 11.55
CA THR A 183 -27.07 -6.83 10.47
C THR A 183 -26.51 -5.68 9.63
N ASP A 184 -25.81 -4.75 10.25
CA ASP A 184 -25.24 -3.57 9.60
C ASP A 184 -23.89 -3.90 8.96
N LEU A 185 -23.27 -5.01 9.38
CA LEU A 185 -22.09 -5.64 8.78
C LEU A 185 -22.44 -6.72 7.74
N ALA A 186 -23.71 -6.79 7.32
CA ALA A 186 -24.15 -7.69 6.28
C ALA A 186 -23.33 -7.45 5.00
N GLU A 187 -22.86 -8.56 4.42
CA GLU A 187 -22.04 -8.56 3.23
C GLU A 187 -22.78 -7.89 2.06
N ILE A 188 -22.11 -6.96 1.40
CA ILE A 188 -22.60 -6.40 0.14
C ILE A 188 -22.28 -7.41 -0.96
N LYS A 189 -23.32 -8.05 -1.51
CA LYS A 189 -23.17 -8.91 -2.69
C LYS A 189 -22.97 -8.04 -3.93
N TRP A 190 -21.70 -7.81 -4.27
CA TRP A 190 -21.31 -7.08 -5.47
C TRP A 190 -21.63 -7.91 -6.72
N GLN A 191 -22.55 -7.43 -7.55
CA GLN A 191 -23.10 -8.21 -8.69
C GLN A 191 -22.35 -7.98 -10.00
N THR A 192 -21.72 -6.81 -10.15
CA THR A 192 -20.99 -6.42 -11.35
C THR A 192 -19.50 -6.46 -11.06
N GLY A 193 -18.81 -7.54 -11.44
CA GLY A 193 -17.35 -7.59 -11.36
C GLY A 193 -16.70 -7.17 -12.67
N PRO A 194 -15.40 -6.80 -12.66
CA PRO A 194 -14.65 -6.66 -13.89
C PRO A 194 -14.65 -8.05 -14.55
N GLY A 195 -15.18 -8.15 -15.77
CA GLY A 195 -15.29 -9.42 -16.49
C GLY A 195 -13.98 -10.21 -16.46
N SER A 196 -14.05 -11.54 -16.48
CA SER A 196 -12.86 -12.40 -16.48
C SER A 196 -11.91 -11.96 -17.59
N SER A 197 -10.64 -11.78 -17.25
CA SER A 197 -9.61 -11.37 -18.21
C SER A 197 -8.45 -12.34 -18.17
N ASN A 198 -8.07 -12.85 -19.34
CA ASN A 198 -6.86 -13.65 -19.53
C ASN A 198 -5.66 -12.77 -19.93
N VAL A 199 -5.77 -11.44 -19.79
CA VAL A 199 -4.68 -10.50 -20.10
C VAL A 199 -3.57 -10.68 -19.08
N ASP A 200 -2.36 -10.99 -19.55
CA ASP A 200 -1.13 -10.88 -18.76
C ASP A 200 -0.65 -9.43 -18.79
N TYR A 201 -0.89 -8.70 -17.70
CA TYR A 201 -0.54 -7.29 -17.56
C TYR A 201 0.97 -7.05 -17.44
N LEU A 202 1.72 -8.11 -17.12
CA LEU A 202 3.16 -8.04 -16.94
C LEU A 202 3.94 -8.70 -18.10
N ALA A 203 3.25 -9.11 -19.17
CA ALA A 203 3.87 -9.53 -20.41
C ALA A 203 4.66 -8.37 -21.04
N ASN A 204 5.69 -8.70 -21.84
CA ASN A 204 6.51 -7.73 -22.57
C ASN A 204 7.04 -6.59 -21.69
N GLY A 205 7.50 -6.90 -20.48
CA GLY A 205 8.02 -5.88 -19.56
C GLY A 205 6.94 -4.97 -18.96
N GLY A 206 5.68 -5.41 -18.88
CA GLY A 206 4.61 -4.62 -18.26
C GLY A 206 3.87 -3.69 -19.22
N ALA A 207 4.09 -3.82 -20.53
CA ALA A 207 3.48 -2.97 -21.56
C ALA A 207 1.94 -2.89 -21.46
N ARG A 208 1.27 -3.99 -21.09
CA ARG A 208 -0.18 -4.01 -20.92
C ARG A 208 -0.67 -3.25 -19.70
N LEU A 209 0.11 -3.21 -18.63
CA LEU A 209 -0.17 -2.34 -17.48
C LEU A 209 0.14 -0.89 -17.83
N GLU A 210 1.20 -0.63 -18.59
CA GLU A 210 1.52 0.71 -19.08
C GLU A 210 0.40 1.27 -19.98
N ASP A 211 -0.15 0.45 -20.89
CA ASP A 211 -1.33 0.80 -21.68
C ASP A 211 -2.52 1.20 -20.77
N ALA A 212 -2.73 0.52 -19.64
CA ALA A 212 -3.79 0.87 -18.70
C ALA A 212 -3.56 2.24 -18.05
N PHE A 213 -2.31 2.60 -17.75
CA PHE A 213 -1.95 3.93 -17.25
C PHE A 213 -2.12 5.00 -18.32
N ILE A 214 -1.76 4.72 -19.57
CA ILE A 214 -1.93 5.66 -20.68
C ILE A 214 -3.41 5.95 -20.95
N ASN A 215 -4.26 4.92 -20.85
CA ASN A 215 -5.70 5.04 -21.11
C ASN A 215 -6.50 5.58 -19.91
N ASP A 216 -5.89 5.69 -18.73
CA ASP A 216 -6.50 6.27 -17.53
C ASP A 216 -5.59 7.36 -16.93
N PRO A 217 -5.72 8.62 -17.40
CA PRO A 217 -4.92 9.73 -16.91
C PRO A 217 -5.05 9.99 -15.40
N GLU A 218 -6.20 9.63 -14.81
CA GLU A 218 -6.46 9.84 -13.39
C GLU A 218 -5.73 8.79 -12.54
N LEU A 219 -5.71 7.53 -12.98
CA LEU A 219 -4.83 6.50 -12.42
C LEU A 219 -3.36 6.95 -12.47
N ALA A 220 -2.88 7.38 -13.64
CA ALA A 220 -1.50 7.81 -13.82
C ALA A 220 -1.15 8.98 -12.89
N ARG A 221 -2.03 9.98 -12.79
CA ARG A 221 -1.88 11.13 -11.88
C ARG A 221 -1.79 10.68 -10.42
N ARG A 222 -2.73 9.86 -9.93
CA ARG A 222 -2.74 9.40 -8.52
C ARG A 222 -1.48 8.64 -8.16
N VAL A 223 -0.98 7.80 -9.05
CA VAL A 223 0.27 7.06 -8.84
C VAL A 223 1.46 8.01 -8.79
N ALA A 224 1.55 8.95 -9.74
CA ALA A 224 2.61 9.95 -9.79
C ALA A 224 2.63 10.83 -8.52
N ASP A 225 1.47 11.35 -8.11
CA ASP A 225 1.31 12.18 -6.91
C ASP A 225 1.71 11.42 -5.66
N ALA A 226 1.25 10.16 -5.52
CA ALA A 226 1.61 9.33 -4.37
C ALA A 226 3.13 9.06 -4.30
N VAL A 227 3.77 8.76 -5.43
CA VAL A 227 5.23 8.57 -5.51
C VAL A 227 5.96 9.86 -5.13
N GLN A 228 5.50 11.02 -5.63
CA GLN A 228 6.09 12.31 -5.32
C GLN A 228 5.95 12.68 -3.84
N ILE A 229 4.77 12.52 -3.26
CA ILE A 229 4.48 12.82 -1.85
C ILE A 229 5.33 11.93 -0.94
N PHE A 230 5.32 10.60 -1.15
CA PHE A 230 6.16 9.70 -0.36
C PHE A 230 7.66 9.99 -0.55
N GLY A 231 8.09 10.33 -1.77
CA GLY A 231 9.47 10.73 -2.03
C GLY A 231 9.84 12.04 -1.34
N GLY A 232 8.89 12.96 -1.18
CA GLY A 232 9.03 14.18 -0.37
C GLY A 232 9.30 13.85 1.10
N PHE A 233 8.48 12.97 1.69
CA PHE A 233 8.69 12.51 3.06
C PHE A 233 10.02 11.79 3.26
N GLU A 234 10.44 10.95 2.30
CA GLU A 234 11.76 10.32 2.35
C GLU A 234 12.90 11.36 2.37
N ARG A 235 12.82 12.39 1.51
CA ARG A 235 13.83 13.47 1.50
C ARG A 235 13.87 14.23 2.82
N GLN A 236 12.71 14.61 3.37
CA GLN A 236 12.62 15.28 4.66
C GLN A 236 13.26 14.45 5.79
N VAL A 237 12.99 13.14 5.82
CA VAL A 237 13.63 12.24 6.80
C VAL A 237 15.15 12.21 6.60
N LEU A 238 15.64 12.12 5.37
CA LEU A 238 17.08 12.12 5.09
C LEU A 238 17.76 13.44 5.47
N GLU A 239 17.12 14.58 5.21
CA GLU A 239 17.59 15.90 5.63
C GLU A 239 17.65 16.01 7.16
N PHE A 240 16.59 15.58 7.84
CA PHE A 240 16.55 15.51 9.29
C PHE A 240 17.70 14.66 9.85
N LEU A 241 17.94 13.46 9.28
CA LEU A 241 19.04 12.59 9.71
C LEU A 241 20.42 13.21 9.47
N ARG A 242 20.61 13.94 8.36
CA ARG A 242 21.87 14.62 8.01
C ARG A 242 22.13 15.87 8.85
N SER A 243 21.09 16.48 9.41
CA SER A 243 21.21 17.69 10.23
C SER A 243 21.93 17.48 11.57
N GLY A 244 22.19 16.22 11.98
CA GLY A 244 22.83 15.91 13.26
C GLY A 244 21.93 16.14 14.48
N GLN A 245 20.62 16.38 14.28
CA GLN A 245 19.64 16.48 15.37
C GLN A 245 19.25 15.13 15.98
N VAL A 246 19.67 14.02 15.36
CA VAL A 246 19.41 12.66 15.84
C VAL A 246 20.11 12.43 17.19
N GLY A 247 19.33 12.33 18.26
CA GLY A 247 19.83 12.13 19.63
C GLY A 247 19.76 13.37 20.53
N LYS A 248 19.30 14.52 20.02
CA LYS A 248 18.85 15.63 20.88
C LYS A 248 17.44 15.32 21.38
N GLU A 249 17.18 15.54 22.68
CA GLU A 249 15.81 15.49 23.21
C GLU A 249 14.93 16.43 22.38
N TRP A 250 13.78 15.93 21.96
CA TRP A 250 12.77 16.75 21.30
C TRP A 250 12.23 17.74 22.35
N ASP A 251 12.58 19.02 22.20
CA ASP A 251 12.33 20.07 23.19
C ASP A 251 10.88 20.60 23.19
N GLY A 252 10.03 20.04 22.31
CA GLY A 252 8.63 20.44 22.13
C GLY A 252 8.44 21.89 21.66
N LYS A 253 9.51 22.62 21.30
CA LYS A 253 9.50 24.06 20.99
C LYS A 253 10.04 24.40 19.61
N SER A 254 10.86 23.54 19.00
CA SER A 254 11.29 23.76 17.62
C SER A 254 10.14 23.47 16.64
N GLY A 255 9.60 24.53 16.04
CA GLY A 255 8.45 24.56 15.12
C GLY A 255 8.61 23.78 13.81
N TRP A 256 8.83 22.48 13.90
CA TRP A 256 8.41 21.54 12.88
C TRP A 256 6.95 21.21 13.16
N GLU A 257 6.06 22.09 12.75
CA GLU A 257 4.68 21.67 12.49
C GLU A 257 4.76 20.67 11.33
N ALA A 258 4.84 19.39 11.67
CA ALA A 258 4.40 18.36 10.76
C ALA A 258 2.90 18.62 10.57
N SER A 259 2.57 19.35 9.51
CA SER A 259 1.21 19.48 9.01
C SER A 259 0.77 18.07 8.60
N VAL A 260 0.16 17.38 9.57
CA VAL A 260 -0.70 16.20 9.37
C VAL A 260 -2.04 16.70 8.87
#